data_AF-A0A840WBA9-F1
#
_entry.id   AF-A0A840WBA9-F1
#
_cell.length_a   1.000
_cell.length_b   1.000
_cell.length_c   1.000
_cell.angle_alpha   90.00
_cell.angle_beta   90.00
_cell.angle_gamma   90.00
#
_symmetry.space_group_name_H-M   'P 1'
#
loop_
_entity.id
_entity.type
_entity.pdbx_description
1 polymer ?
#
loop_
_entity_poly.entity_id
_entity_poly.type
_entity_poly.pdbx_seq_one_letter_code
_entity_poly.pdbx_strand_id
1 'polypeptide(L)'
;MSPSEPPTPGRPGRRRKNSEPAELPAAADQSAPGRADNSADRAGGRRKGGGRRKKEPRRFGRMLTLLVGALVVALVALGTVLFFDLTGDDEQQTAQETRPALYRIQDSRDSNMNVVLSSREDDTRPLNEGELFERHNSEISGQSLDFTLRDSDLTEDCSAAVWGDGLQQALTDADCTQAGRATYVSDDDIFGVVTVFNLADIEGSRAVAQAMELPETEEDEEPVDPGFVLPPSGNDPFDRLGAGYSAADAIITGHYLVVVWVQPADSESVEERVSLVAPLVTLANFRNPFFRRIGEVGGGEGTGTEEGAGDGTEEELVEDPPLEEEIPIEEQVEQPVDPGE
;
A
#
# COMPACT_ATOMS: atom_id res chain seq x y z
N MET A 1 36.86 -41.60 -14.92
CA MET A 1 36.93 -42.05 -16.34
C MET A 1 35.55 -42.56 -16.74
N SER A 2 35.24 -42.47 -18.04
CA SER A 2 34.01 -42.81 -18.80
C SER A 2 33.30 -44.13 -18.43
N PRO A 3 32.02 -44.37 -18.86
CA PRO A 3 31.34 -43.74 -20.01
C PRO A 3 29.87 -43.30 -19.86
N SER A 4 29.42 -42.59 -20.90
CA SER A 4 28.08 -42.05 -21.14
C SER A 4 27.18 -42.99 -21.98
N GLU A 5 25.98 -42.49 -22.37
CA GLU A 5 25.04 -42.96 -23.41
C GLU A 5 23.98 -44.03 -23.02
N PRO A 6 22.82 -44.16 -23.73
CA PRO A 6 22.11 -43.21 -24.61
C PRO A 6 20.56 -43.13 -24.37
N PRO A 7 19.84 -42.14 -24.95
CA PRO A 7 18.36 -42.17 -25.05
C PRO A 7 17.88 -42.94 -26.30
N THR A 8 16.73 -43.64 -26.21
CA THR A 8 16.15 -44.47 -27.29
C THR A 8 14.70 -44.05 -27.66
N PRO A 9 14.26 -44.08 -28.94
CA PRO A 9 13.02 -43.41 -29.37
C PRO A 9 11.82 -44.30 -29.77
N GLY A 10 10.60 -43.77 -29.55
CA GLY A 10 9.47 -43.75 -30.50
C GLY A 10 8.52 -44.97 -30.64
N ARG A 11 7.21 -44.69 -30.80
CA ARG A 11 6.33 -45.22 -31.88
C ARG A 11 4.88 -44.65 -31.89
N PRO A 12 4.06 -44.81 -32.97
CA PRO A 12 2.96 -43.88 -33.29
C PRO A 12 1.55 -44.50 -33.57
N GLY A 13 0.53 -43.63 -33.64
CA GLY A 13 -0.38 -43.57 -34.81
C GLY A 13 -1.86 -44.00 -34.70
N ARG A 14 -2.77 -43.06 -35.05
CA ARG A 14 -4.06 -43.26 -35.80
C ARG A 14 -4.67 -41.87 -36.08
N ARG A 15 -4.72 -41.33 -37.31
CA ARG A 15 -5.45 -41.73 -38.54
C ARG A 15 -6.98 -41.68 -38.44
N ARG A 16 -7.57 -40.55 -38.87
CA ARG A 16 -8.73 -40.47 -39.79
C ARG A 16 -8.48 -39.35 -40.82
N LYS A 17 -9.16 -39.39 -41.97
CA LYS A 17 -8.78 -38.68 -43.21
C LYS A 17 -10.04 -38.30 -44.02
N ASN A 18 -9.89 -37.34 -44.93
CA ASN A 18 -10.80 -36.93 -46.04
C ASN A 18 -11.93 -35.93 -45.62
N SER A 19 -12.25 -34.84 -46.35
CA SER A 19 -11.78 -34.38 -47.69
C SER A 19 -11.72 -32.84 -47.84
N GLU A 20 -10.78 -32.36 -48.66
CA GLU A 20 -10.67 -31.06 -49.37
C GLU A 20 -11.72 -30.90 -50.51
N PRO A 21 -11.71 -29.88 -51.43
CA PRO A 21 -10.81 -28.71 -51.66
C PRO A 21 -11.54 -27.35 -51.86
N ALA A 22 -10.96 -26.21 -52.26
CA ALA A 22 -9.64 -25.56 -52.08
C ALA A 22 -9.67 -24.11 -52.66
N GLU A 23 -8.58 -23.37 -52.43
CA GLU A 23 -8.05 -22.21 -53.20
C GLU A 23 -8.69 -20.79 -53.11
N LEU A 24 -7.81 -19.88 -52.67
CA LEU A 24 -7.77 -18.41 -52.81
C LEU A 24 -7.08 -18.07 -54.19
N PRO A 25 -6.60 -16.83 -54.52
CA PRO A 25 -6.67 -15.53 -53.83
C PRO A 25 -6.99 -14.27 -54.69
N ALA A 26 -7.31 -13.19 -53.96
CA ALA A 26 -6.86 -11.78 -54.12
C ALA A 26 -7.09 -10.91 -55.39
N ALA A 27 -7.42 -9.65 -55.05
CA ALA A 27 -6.87 -8.38 -55.57
C ALA A 27 -7.64 -7.53 -56.62
N ALA A 28 -7.67 -6.24 -56.27
CA ALA A 28 -7.67 -5.04 -57.12
C ALA A 28 -8.93 -4.64 -57.94
N ASP A 29 -9.74 -3.76 -57.33
CA ASP A 29 -9.85 -2.32 -57.70
C ASP A 29 -10.57 -1.87 -59.01
N GLN A 30 -11.05 -0.62 -58.94
CA GLN A 30 -11.48 0.29 -60.02
C GLN A 30 -12.93 0.22 -60.56
N SER A 31 -13.71 1.19 -60.06
CA SER A 31 -14.37 2.26 -60.84
C SER A 31 -15.59 1.98 -61.75
N ALA A 32 -16.58 2.87 -61.59
CA ALA A 32 -17.81 3.04 -62.37
C ALA A 32 -17.55 3.76 -63.74
N PRO A 33 -18.53 4.27 -64.54
CA PRO A 33 -20.00 4.29 -64.38
C PRO A 33 -20.82 3.98 -65.67
N GLY A 34 -22.16 3.99 -65.58
CA GLY A 34 -23.10 3.86 -66.71
C GLY A 34 -24.50 4.45 -66.43
N ARG A 35 -25.19 4.99 -67.43
CA ARG A 35 -26.33 5.94 -67.32
C ARG A 35 -27.56 5.50 -68.14
N ALA A 36 -28.72 6.14 -67.87
CA ALA A 36 -29.94 6.26 -68.70
C ALA A 36 -30.97 5.10 -68.62
N ASP A 37 -32.30 5.28 -68.82
CA ASP A 37 -33.21 6.45 -68.76
C ASP A 37 -34.69 5.94 -68.84
N ASN A 38 -35.68 6.84 -68.73
CA ASN A 38 -37.12 6.72 -69.10
C ASN A 38 -38.10 6.12 -68.07
N SER A 39 -39.12 6.84 -67.56
CA SER A 39 -40.36 7.43 -68.18
C SER A 39 -41.54 6.43 -68.21
N ALA A 40 -42.81 6.75 -67.93
CA ALA A 40 -43.45 7.95 -67.35
C ALA A 40 -44.94 7.70 -66.96
N ASP A 41 -45.55 8.69 -66.28
CA ASP A 41 -46.91 9.24 -66.49
C ASP A 41 -48.21 8.79 -65.74
N ARG A 42 -48.87 9.82 -65.16
CA ARG A 42 -50.34 10.07 -64.94
C ARG A 42 -51.11 9.29 -63.84
N ALA A 43 -52.18 9.79 -63.18
CA ALA A 43 -52.75 11.14 -62.90
C ALA A 43 -54.01 11.01 -61.96
N GLY A 44 -54.57 12.00 -61.23
CA GLY A 44 -54.10 13.36 -60.88
C GLY A 44 -55.18 14.42 -60.53
N GLY A 45 -55.70 14.49 -59.28
CA GLY A 45 -56.57 15.60 -58.77
C GLY A 45 -57.79 15.16 -57.91
N ARG A 46 -58.58 16.04 -57.24
CA ARG A 46 -58.45 17.48 -56.92
C ARG A 46 -59.53 17.93 -55.88
N ARG A 47 -59.18 18.88 -54.99
CA ARG A 47 -60.02 19.96 -54.35
C ARG A 47 -61.05 19.70 -53.21
N LYS A 48 -60.69 20.21 -52.02
CA LYS A 48 -61.24 21.40 -51.29
C LYS A 48 -62.72 21.44 -50.81
N GLY A 49 -62.92 21.61 -49.49
CA GLY A 49 -64.15 22.09 -48.84
C GLY A 49 -64.11 21.92 -47.30
N GLY A 50 -64.54 22.91 -46.50
CA GLY A 50 -64.41 22.87 -45.02
C GLY A 50 -65.73 23.09 -44.26
N GLY A 51 -65.76 22.87 -42.93
CA GLY A 51 -66.96 23.18 -42.12
C GLY A 51 -67.03 22.65 -40.66
N ARG A 52 -66.65 23.51 -39.69
CA ARG A 52 -67.09 23.61 -38.27
C ARG A 52 -67.58 22.39 -37.43
N ARG A 53 -66.78 22.11 -36.37
CA ARG A 53 -67.14 21.88 -34.93
C ARG A 53 -68.31 20.95 -34.51
N LYS A 54 -67.96 19.90 -33.74
CA LYS A 54 -68.53 19.64 -32.39
C LYS A 54 -67.51 18.88 -31.50
N LYS A 55 -67.68 18.94 -30.16
CA LYS A 55 -66.69 18.46 -29.15
C LYS A 55 -66.82 16.95 -28.85
N GLU A 56 -65.70 16.27 -28.63
CA GLU A 56 -65.62 14.99 -27.91
C GLU A 56 -65.32 15.19 -26.40
N PRO A 57 -65.68 14.23 -25.53
CA PRO A 57 -65.17 14.15 -24.17
C PRO A 57 -64.21 12.96 -23.91
N ARG A 58 -63.05 13.28 -23.31
CA ARG A 58 -62.35 12.49 -22.26
C ARG A 58 -61.88 11.06 -22.58
N ARG A 59 -60.68 10.93 -23.19
CA ARG A 59 -59.75 9.80 -22.97
C ARG A 59 -58.55 10.12 -22.04
N PHE A 60 -58.35 11.40 -21.70
CA PHE A 60 -57.15 11.88 -20.99
C PHE A 60 -56.99 11.43 -19.53
N GLY A 61 -58.05 10.96 -18.87
CA GLY A 61 -58.00 10.61 -17.44
C GLY A 61 -57.13 9.38 -17.13
N ARG A 62 -57.28 8.29 -17.89
CA ARG A 62 -56.56 7.03 -17.63
C ARG A 62 -55.05 7.10 -17.90
N MET A 63 -54.64 7.89 -18.89
CA MET A 63 -53.22 8.07 -19.21
C MET A 63 -52.53 8.90 -18.14
N LEU A 64 -53.21 9.92 -17.60
CA LEU A 64 -52.71 10.73 -16.48
C LEU A 64 -52.56 9.88 -15.21
N THR A 65 -53.55 9.03 -14.87
CA THR A 65 -53.44 8.16 -13.68
C THR A 65 -52.30 7.14 -13.79
N LEU A 66 -52.00 6.63 -14.99
CA LEU A 66 -50.86 5.72 -15.19
C LEU A 66 -49.51 6.45 -15.09
N LEU A 67 -49.40 7.66 -15.65
CA LEU A 67 -48.19 8.48 -15.50
C LEU A 67 -47.93 8.88 -14.04
N VAL A 68 -48.98 9.29 -13.31
CA VAL A 68 -48.85 9.61 -11.88
C VAL A 68 -48.50 8.37 -11.05
N GLY A 69 -49.10 7.22 -11.35
CA GLY A 69 -48.76 5.95 -10.68
C GLY A 69 -47.30 5.54 -10.91
N ALA A 70 -46.82 5.62 -12.16
CA ALA A 70 -45.43 5.33 -12.49
C ALA A 70 -44.45 6.32 -11.83
N LEU A 71 -44.80 7.61 -11.78
CA LEU A 71 -44.00 8.64 -11.11
C LEU A 71 -43.90 8.38 -9.60
N VAL A 72 -45.00 8.02 -8.94
CA VAL A 72 -45.00 7.70 -7.49
C VAL A 72 -44.16 6.46 -7.21
N VAL A 73 -44.26 5.40 -8.03
CA VAL A 73 -43.40 4.20 -7.87
C VAL A 73 -41.93 4.55 -8.10
N ALA A 74 -41.61 5.37 -9.11
CA ALA A 74 -40.24 5.83 -9.35
C ALA A 74 -39.68 6.70 -8.21
N LEU A 75 -40.51 7.58 -7.62
CA LEU A 75 -40.12 8.39 -6.46
C LEU A 75 -39.99 7.57 -5.17
N VAL A 76 -40.79 6.52 -4.99
CA VAL A 76 -40.62 5.58 -3.86
C VAL A 76 -39.37 4.74 -4.07
N ALA A 77 -39.12 4.23 -5.28
CA ALA A 77 -37.90 3.47 -5.58
C ALA A 77 -36.62 4.32 -5.41
N LEU A 78 -36.63 5.55 -5.94
CA LEU A 78 -35.54 6.52 -5.74
C LEU A 78 -35.40 6.90 -4.26
N GLY A 79 -36.51 7.08 -3.55
CA GLY A 79 -36.53 7.34 -2.12
C GLY A 79 -35.98 6.17 -1.30
N THR A 80 -36.24 4.92 -1.68
CA THR A 80 -35.63 3.75 -1.05
C THR A 80 -34.16 3.61 -1.38
N VAL A 81 -33.73 3.87 -2.63
CA VAL A 81 -32.31 3.86 -2.99
C VAL A 81 -31.56 4.93 -2.21
N LEU A 82 -32.01 6.18 -2.24
CA LEU A 82 -31.45 7.26 -1.44
C LEU A 82 -31.51 6.98 0.06
N PHE A 83 -32.53 6.28 0.57
CA PHE A 83 -32.59 5.88 1.98
C PHE A 83 -31.57 4.77 2.29
N PHE A 84 -31.34 3.80 1.40
CA PHE A 84 -30.28 2.81 1.58
C PHE A 84 -28.88 3.39 1.34
N ASP A 85 -28.72 4.45 0.53
CA ASP A 85 -27.45 5.17 0.36
C ASP A 85 -27.18 6.15 1.54
N LEU A 86 -28.22 6.65 2.23
CA LEU A 86 -28.12 7.59 3.37
C LEU A 86 -28.30 6.93 4.75
N THR A 87 -28.66 5.66 4.80
CA THR A 87 -28.85 4.85 6.03
C THR A 87 -28.20 3.47 5.86
N GLY A 88 -27.33 3.34 4.85
CA GLY A 88 -26.46 2.19 4.60
C GLY A 88 -25.22 2.28 5.47
N ASP A 89 -25.43 2.33 6.80
CA ASP A 89 -24.38 2.15 7.79
C ASP A 89 -23.97 0.66 7.82
N ASP A 90 -23.38 0.18 6.73
CA ASP A 90 -22.32 -0.82 6.85
C ASP A 90 -21.12 -0.07 7.45
N GLU A 91 -21.08 0.05 8.79
CA GLU A 91 -20.00 0.67 9.57
C GLU A 91 -18.70 -0.12 9.45
N GLN A 92 -18.13 -0.16 8.25
CA GLN A 92 -16.70 -0.33 8.04
C GLN A 92 -16.04 0.91 8.63
N GLN A 93 -15.60 0.79 9.88
CA GLN A 93 -14.92 1.84 10.63
C GLN A 93 -13.67 2.26 9.83
N THR A 94 -13.80 3.38 9.11
CA THR A 94 -12.71 3.96 8.34
C THR A 94 -11.63 4.39 9.31
N ALA A 95 -10.40 3.91 9.09
CA ALA A 95 -9.24 4.32 9.87
C ALA A 95 -9.12 5.86 9.87
N GLN A 96 -8.81 6.45 11.03
CA GLN A 96 -8.76 7.90 11.15
C GLN A 96 -7.56 8.50 10.39
N GLU A 97 -7.79 9.64 9.75
CA GLU A 97 -6.77 10.46 9.10
C GLU A 97 -6.02 11.26 10.16
N THR A 98 -5.14 10.58 10.90
CA THR A 98 -4.34 11.15 11.99
C THR A 98 -2.85 10.96 11.77
N ARG A 99 -2.04 11.58 12.63
CA ARG A 99 -0.58 11.59 12.55
C ARG A 99 0.07 11.45 13.93
N PRO A 100 1.32 10.97 14.02
CA PRO A 100 2.04 10.88 15.28
C PRO A 100 2.40 12.26 15.85
N ALA A 101 2.44 12.37 17.18
CA ALA A 101 2.90 13.57 17.88
C ALA A 101 4.42 13.78 17.76
N LEU A 102 5.19 12.70 17.55
CA LEU A 102 6.61 12.74 17.17
C LEU A 102 6.88 11.81 15.98
N TYR A 103 7.56 12.31 14.96
CA TYR A 103 8.01 11.52 13.81
C TYR A 103 9.53 11.63 13.65
N ARG A 104 10.19 10.55 13.20
CA ARG A 104 11.63 10.52 12.92
C ARG A 104 11.96 9.63 11.73
N ILE A 105 12.95 10.03 10.94
CA ILE A 105 13.53 9.20 9.87
C ILE A 105 14.82 8.55 10.36
N GLN A 106 14.90 7.22 10.23
CA GLN A 106 16.05 6.39 10.61
C GLN A 106 16.75 5.89 9.33
N ASP A 107 17.73 6.65 8.84
CA ASP A 107 18.56 6.32 7.64
C ASP A 107 19.99 5.95 8.03
N SER A 108 20.23 4.67 8.33
CA SER A 108 21.59 4.13 8.53
C SER A 108 22.23 3.84 7.18
N ARG A 109 22.71 4.88 6.48
CA ARG A 109 23.19 4.84 5.08
C ARG A 109 24.13 3.69 4.76
N ASP A 110 25.17 3.52 5.58
CA ASP A 110 26.20 2.49 5.40
C ASP A 110 25.83 1.13 5.99
N SER A 111 24.57 0.92 6.40
CA SER A 111 24.12 -0.38 6.91
C SER A 111 24.08 -1.43 5.80
N ASN A 112 24.47 -2.65 6.13
CA ASN A 112 24.47 -3.79 5.20
C ASN A 112 23.09 -4.01 4.53
N MET A 113 22.01 -3.71 5.25
CA MET A 113 20.64 -3.81 4.74
C MET A 113 20.34 -2.78 3.65
N ASN A 114 20.77 -1.53 3.83
CA ASN A 114 20.62 -0.46 2.84
C ASN A 114 21.49 -0.68 1.60
N VAL A 115 22.65 -1.32 1.75
CA VAL A 115 23.53 -1.66 0.63
C VAL A 115 23.00 -2.85 -0.16
N VAL A 116 22.71 -3.97 0.51
CA VAL A 116 22.34 -5.23 -0.18
C VAL A 116 20.92 -5.21 -0.74
N LEU A 117 19.98 -4.49 -0.10
CA LEU A 117 18.61 -4.35 -0.58
C LEU A 117 18.39 -2.96 -1.24
N SER A 118 19.43 -2.32 -1.80
CA SER A 118 19.33 -0.94 -2.30
C SER A 118 18.29 -0.71 -3.42
N SER A 119 18.02 -1.73 -4.24
CA SER A 119 17.09 -1.67 -5.36
C SER A 119 16.24 -2.95 -5.44
N ARG A 120 15.00 -2.78 -5.90
CA ARG A 120 14.09 -3.89 -6.25
C ARG A 120 14.56 -4.65 -7.51
N GLU A 121 15.43 -4.06 -8.32
CA GLU A 121 16.08 -4.77 -9.43
C GLU A 121 17.05 -5.85 -8.92
N ASP A 122 17.67 -5.64 -7.75
CA ASP A 122 18.56 -6.62 -7.10
C ASP A 122 17.78 -7.63 -6.23
N ASP A 123 16.66 -7.22 -5.63
CA ASP A 123 15.73 -8.09 -4.89
C ASP A 123 14.36 -8.22 -5.58
N THR A 124 14.34 -8.86 -6.76
CA THR A 124 13.13 -9.04 -7.60
C THR A 124 11.98 -9.87 -6.99
N ARG A 125 12.09 -10.31 -5.73
CA ARG A 125 11.12 -11.18 -5.08
C ARG A 125 9.99 -10.33 -4.48
N PRO A 126 8.71 -10.57 -4.83
CA PRO A 126 7.61 -9.85 -4.18
C PRO A 126 7.58 -10.12 -2.68
N LEU A 127 7.02 -9.18 -1.92
CA LEU A 127 6.62 -9.40 -0.54
C LEU A 127 5.51 -10.46 -0.46
N ASN A 128 5.49 -11.20 0.64
CA ASN A 128 4.54 -12.29 0.90
C ASN A 128 4.04 -12.22 2.35
N GLU A 129 2.75 -12.49 2.57
CA GLU A 129 2.12 -12.44 3.90
C GLU A 129 2.83 -13.37 4.90
N GLY A 130 3.10 -14.61 4.51
CA GLY A 130 3.80 -15.60 5.35
C GLY A 130 5.30 -15.33 5.57
N GLU A 131 5.84 -14.28 4.95
CA GLU A 131 7.15 -13.72 5.27
C GLU A 131 7.04 -12.53 6.23
N LEU A 132 6.09 -11.63 5.98
CA LEU A 132 5.91 -10.38 6.70
C LEU A 132 5.20 -10.51 8.05
N PHE A 133 4.22 -11.42 8.19
CA PHE A 133 3.28 -11.42 9.32
C PHE A 133 3.31 -12.72 10.14
N GLU A 134 3.84 -13.81 9.58
CA GLU A 134 3.95 -15.09 10.27
C GLU A 134 5.26 -15.24 11.08
N ARG A 135 5.33 -16.31 11.88
CA ARG A 135 6.52 -16.81 12.58
C ARG A 135 7.07 -15.88 13.66
N HIS A 136 7.94 -14.93 13.28
CA HIS A 136 8.63 -14.01 14.18
C HIS A 136 7.99 -12.61 14.18
N ASN A 137 6.96 -12.43 13.35
CA ASN A 137 6.17 -11.21 13.29
C ASN A 137 4.70 -11.46 13.72
N SER A 138 4.32 -12.69 14.11
CA SER A 138 3.06 -12.91 14.82
C SER A 138 3.15 -12.51 16.30
N GLU A 139 4.35 -12.62 16.86
CA GLU A 139 4.75 -12.17 18.21
C GLU A 139 6.12 -11.50 18.07
N ILE A 140 6.25 -10.24 18.50
CA ILE A 140 7.48 -9.43 18.39
C ILE A 140 7.94 -9.02 19.78
N SER A 141 9.01 -9.65 20.26
CA SER A 141 9.60 -9.40 21.58
C SER A 141 10.82 -8.47 21.52
N GLY A 142 11.05 -7.71 22.59
CA GLY A 142 12.22 -6.84 22.76
C GLY A 142 12.07 -5.89 23.94
N GLN A 143 13.17 -5.40 24.52
CA GLN A 143 13.13 -4.40 25.61
C GLN A 143 12.23 -4.73 26.82
N SER A 144 11.94 -6.01 27.07
CA SER A 144 10.96 -6.51 28.08
C SER A 144 9.49 -6.21 27.75
N LEU A 145 9.18 -6.01 26.47
CA LEU A 145 7.86 -5.79 25.90
C LEU A 145 7.59 -6.85 24.83
N ASP A 146 6.36 -7.34 24.77
CA ASP A 146 5.91 -8.34 23.79
C ASP A 146 4.69 -7.81 23.04
N PHE A 147 4.80 -7.70 21.70
CA PHE A 147 3.72 -7.29 20.81
C PHE A 147 3.11 -8.49 20.10
N THR A 148 1.80 -8.70 20.23
CA THR A 148 1.05 -9.74 19.51
C THR A 148 0.30 -9.13 18.32
N LEU A 149 0.43 -9.76 17.15
CA LEU A 149 -0.29 -9.39 15.93
C LEU A 149 -1.81 -9.51 16.12
N ARG A 150 -2.57 -8.52 15.65
CA ARG A 150 -4.04 -8.49 15.70
C ARG A 150 -4.69 -8.60 14.33
N ASP A 151 -4.22 -7.82 13.37
CA ASP A 151 -4.74 -7.78 12.00
C ASP A 151 -3.61 -7.42 11.02
N SER A 152 -3.73 -7.83 9.77
CA SER A 152 -2.71 -7.57 8.74
C SER A 152 -3.26 -7.75 7.32
N ASP A 153 -2.79 -6.92 6.39
CA ASP A 153 -3.05 -7.07 4.96
C ASP A 153 -1.79 -6.83 4.12
N LEU A 154 -1.79 -7.39 2.91
CA LEU A 154 -0.81 -7.11 1.86
C LEU A 154 -1.56 -6.74 0.57
N THR A 155 -1.34 -5.53 0.08
CA THR A 155 -2.01 -4.98 -1.11
C THR A 155 -1.01 -4.56 -2.18
N GLU A 156 -1.40 -4.63 -3.44
CA GLU A 156 -0.68 -4.03 -4.58
C GLU A 156 -1.05 -2.54 -4.75
N ASP A 157 -2.16 -2.10 -4.16
CA ASP A 157 -2.58 -0.70 -4.12
C ASP A 157 -1.95 0.00 -2.91
N CYS A 158 -0.77 0.60 -3.12
CA CYS A 158 -0.08 1.34 -2.06
C CYS A 158 -0.85 2.58 -1.57
N SER A 159 -1.75 3.15 -2.39
CA SER A 159 -2.53 4.34 -2.00
C SER A 159 -3.54 4.01 -0.89
N ALA A 160 -4.07 2.77 -0.88
CA ALA A 160 -4.98 2.30 0.16
C ALA A 160 -4.33 2.13 1.56
N ALA A 161 -2.98 2.22 1.66
CA ALA A 161 -2.24 2.10 2.92
C ALA A 161 -1.93 3.45 3.59
N VAL A 162 -2.34 4.57 2.98
CA VAL A 162 -2.06 5.94 3.45
C VAL A 162 -3.29 6.82 3.28
N TRP A 163 -3.29 7.97 3.96
CA TRP A 163 -4.15 9.10 3.63
C TRP A 163 -3.29 10.29 3.13
N GLY A 164 -3.93 11.32 2.59
CA GLY A 164 -3.28 12.54 2.10
C GLY A 164 -2.69 12.45 0.69
N ASP A 165 -2.97 13.46 -0.14
CA ASP A 165 -2.58 13.48 -1.56
C ASP A 165 -1.05 13.57 -1.76
N GLY A 166 -0.34 14.26 -0.85
CA GLY A 166 1.11 14.45 -0.92
C GLY A 166 1.87 13.12 -0.78
N LEU A 167 1.47 12.32 0.20
CA LEU A 167 2.04 11.00 0.45
C LEU A 167 1.66 9.97 -0.64
N GLN A 168 0.42 10.02 -1.15
CA GLN A 168 0.00 9.20 -2.30
C GLN A 168 0.81 9.51 -3.56
N GLN A 169 1.09 10.80 -3.83
CA GLN A 169 1.96 11.20 -4.95
C GLN A 169 3.39 10.71 -4.72
N ALA A 170 3.95 10.85 -3.52
CA ALA A 170 5.30 10.37 -3.20
C ALA A 170 5.45 8.84 -3.39
N LEU A 171 4.44 8.05 -3.01
CA LEU A 171 4.41 6.60 -3.26
C LEU A 171 4.34 6.28 -4.76
N THR A 172 3.64 7.10 -5.55
CA THR A 172 3.55 6.96 -7.01
C THR A 172 4.89 7.28 -7.67
N ASP A 173 5.54 8.38 -7.26
CA ASP A 173 6.84 8.82 -7.79
C ASP A 173 8.00 7.87 -7.40
N ALA A 174 7.84 7.12 -6.31
CA ALA A 174 8.76 6.06 -5.88
C ALA A 174 8.46 4.67 -6.49
N ASP A 175 7.57 4.59 -7.48
CA ASP A 175 7.10 3.35 -8.14
C ASP A 175 6.71 2.25 -7.13
N CYS A 176 5.93 2.61 -6.10
CA CYS A 176 5.44 1.66 -5.11
C CYS A 176 4.61 0.55 -5.78
N THR A 177 4.86 -0.70 -5.38
CA THR A 177 4.15 -1.86 -5.97
C THR A 177 3.51 -2.80 -4.97
N GLN A 178 3.88 -2.74 -3.68
CA GLN A 178 3.18 -3.43 -2.61
C GLN A 178 3.24 -2.60 -1.34
N ALA A 179 2.15 -2.59 -0.59
CA ALA A 179 2.11 -2.12 0.79
C ALA A 179 1.60 -3.25 1.70
N GLY A 180 2.36 -3.58 2.74
CA GLY A 180 1.94 -4.49 3.80
C GLY A 180 1.67 -3.70 5.07
N ARG A 181 0.53 -3.91 5.73
CA ARG A 181 0.22 -3.30 7.03
C ARG A 181 -0.06 -4.37 8.07
N ALA A 182 0.26 -4.05 9.32
CA ALA A 182 -0.03 -4.91 10.46
C ALA A 182 -0.33 -4.08 11.72
N THR A 183 -1.18 -4.61 12.59
CA THR A 183 -1.53 -4.03 13.89
C THR A 183 -1.10 -4.94 15.03
N TYR A 184 -0.61 -4.32 16.10
CA TYR A 184 -0.06 -5.00 17.25
C TYR A 184 -0.58 -4.41 18.56
N VAL A 185 -0.70 -5.25 19.57
CA VAL A 185 -0.91 -4.80 20.97
C VAL A 185 0.04 -5.55 21.90
N SER A 186 0.40 -4.94 23.02
CA SER A 186 1.12 -5.57 24.12
C SER A 186 0.25 -5.77 25.35
N ASP A 187 0.73 -6.59 26.29
CA ASP A 187 0.13 -6.74 27.62
C ASP A 187 0.38 -5.52 28.53
N ASP A 188 1.32 -4.65 28.18
CA ASP A 188 1.63 -3.36 28.86
C ASP A 188 0.77 -2.18 28.34
N ASP A 189 -0.44 -2.46 27.83
CA ASP A 189 -1.39 -1.46 27.31
C ASP A 189 -0.82 -0.53 26.22
N ILE A 190 0.14 -0.99 25.40
CA ILE A 190 0.62 -0.28 24.20
C ILE A 190 0.04 -0.92 22.94
N PHE A 191 -0.35 -0.12 21.95
CA PHE A 191 -0.69 -0.59 20.62
C PHE A 191 0.16 0.09 19.55
N GLY A 192 0.26 -0.54 18.38
CA GLY A 192 1.03 0.03 17.28
C GLY A 192 0.67 -0.53 15.91
N VAL A 193 1.03 0.26 14.89
CA VAL A 193 0.89 -0.06 13.47
C VAL A 193 2.28 -0.20 12.86
N VAL A 194 2.44 -1.18 12.00
CA VAL A 194 3.59 -1.30 11.10
C VAL A 194 3.11 -1.24 9.68
N THR A 195 3.74 -0.40 8.86
CA THR A 195 3.48 -0.31 7.42
C THR A 195 4.80 -0.47 6.67
N VAL A 196 4.82 -1.35 5.67
CA VAL A 196 5.96 -1.59 4.79
C VAL A 196 5.59 -1.27 3.36
N PHE A 197 6.41 -0.46 2.69
CA PHE A 197 6.28 -0.19 1.26
C PHE A 197 7.40 -0.85 0.46
N ASN A 198 7.06 -1.47 -0.67
CA ASN A 198 7.97 -2.04 -1.66
C ASN A 198 8.11 -1.06 -2.84
N LEU A 199 9.23 -0.33 -2.89
CA LEU A 199 9.47 0.80 -3.79
C LEU A 199 10.47 0.42 -4.91
N ALA A 200 10.78 1.34 -5.82
CA ALA A 200 11.85 1.11 -6.82
C ALA A 200 13.22 0.89 -6.16
N ASP A 201 13.64 1.85 -5.34
CA ASP A 201 14.97 1.91 -4.75
C ASP A 201 14.96 2.64 -3.39
N ILE A 202 16.13 2.67 -2.75
CA ILE A 202 16.37 3.33 -1.47
C ILE A 202 16.15 4.84 -1.49
N GLU A 203 16.28 5.51 -2.65
CA GLU A 203 16.00 6.94 -2.76
C GLU A 203 14.49 7.19 -2.79
N GLY A 204 13.72 6.28 -3.41
CA GLY A 204 12.27 6.18 -3.23
C GLY A 204 11.88 6.03 -1.76
N SER A 205 12.52 5.12 -1.01
CA SER A 205 12.27 4.97 0.44
C SER A 205 12.55 6.25 1.23
N ARG A 206 13.63 6.96 0.91
CA ARG A 206 13.95 8.26 1.52
C ARG A 206 12.95 9.34 1.14
N ALA A 207 12.51 9.40 -0.12
CA ALA A 207 11.55 10.39 -0.60
C ALA A 207 10.18 10.21 0.08
N VAL A 208 9.68 8.98 0.16
CA VAL A 208 8.42 8.67 0.85
C VAL A 208 8.52 8.96 2.35
N ALA A 209 9.66 8.67 3.00
CA ALA A 209 9.87 9.00 4.41
C ALA A 209 9.88 10.51 4.67
N GLN A 210 10.53 11.31 3.80
CA GLN A 210 10.51 12.78 3.87
C GLN A 210 9.10 13.34 3.60
N ALA A 211 8.33 12.72 2.70
CA ALA A 211 6.96 13.14 2.40
C ALA A 211 5.97 12.99 3.58
N MET A 212 6.34 12.27 4.65
CA MET A 212 5.54 12.18 5.89
C MET A 212 5.92 13.24 6.94
N GLU A 213 7.01 14.00 6.73
CA GLU A 213 7.36 15.13 7.60
C GLU A 213 6.36 16.27 7.39
N LEU A 214 5.91 16.93 8.47
CA LEU A 214 5.18 18.19 8.30
C LEU A 214 6.15 19.22 7.71
N PRO A 215 5.77 19.94 6.63
CA PRO A 215 6.60 20.99 6.10
C PRO A 215 6.79 22.10 7.15
N GLU A 216 8.01 22.59 7.30
CA GLU A 216 8.26 23.83 8.02
C GLU A 216 7.61 24.98 7.23
N THR A 217 6.54 25.58 7.75
CA THR A 217 5.96 26.81 7.19
C THR A 217 6.64 28.06 7.75
N GLU A 218 6.69 29.11 6.94
CA GLU A 218 7.00 30.44 7.47
C GLU A 218 5.86 30.92 8.39
N GLU A 219 6.15 31.88 9.27
CA GLU A 219 5.16 32.45 10.18
C GLU A 219 3.93 32.95 9.39
N ASP A 220 2.72 32.53 9.81
CA ASP A 220 1.40 32.79 9.23
C ASP A 220 0.84 31.82 8.14
N GLU A 221 1.55 30.76 7.71
CA GLU A 221 0.94 29.69 6.87
C GLU A 221 0.67 28.39 7.65
N GLU A 222 -0.55 27.85 7.54
CA GLU A 222 -0.90 26.54 8.11
C GLU A 222 -0.35 25.43 7.19
N PRO A 223 0.52 24.52 7.68
CA PRO A 223 1.12 23.50 6.85
C PRO A 223 0.05 22.57 6.28
N VAL A 224 0.04 22.41 4.95
CA VAL A 224 -0.77 21.38 4.31
C VAL A 224 -0.22 20.04 4.76
N ASP A 225 -1.01 19.28 5.53
CA ASP A 225 -0.60 17.96 5.98
C ASP A 225 -0.45 17.04 4.76
N PRO A 226 0.75 16.48 4.51
CA PRO A 226 0.96 15.61 3.35
C PRO A 226 0.29 14.24 3.51
N GLY A 227 -0.11 13.87 4.74
CA GLY A 227 -0.71 12.60 5.08
C GLY A 227 0.21 11.65 5.85
N PHE A 228 -0.35 10.53 6.30
CA PHE A 228 0.37 9.51 7.04
C PHE A 228 -0.15 8.08 6.75
N VAL A 229 0.47 7.07 7.33
CA VAL A 229 0.06 5.66 7.16
C VAL A 229 -1.24 5.35 7.90
N LEU A 230 -2.06 4.48 7.32
CA LEU A 230 -3.29 3.95 7.92
C LEU A 230 -3.08 2.53 8.45
N PRO A 231 -3.75 2.10 9.54
CA PRO A 231 -3.88 0.68 9.88
C PRO A 231 -4.65 -0.12 8.80
N PRO A 232 -4.52 -1.47 8.78
CA PRO A 232 -5.33 -2.38 7.95
C PRO A 232 -6.82 -2.28 8.25
N SER A 233 -7.20 -2.01 9.52
CA SER A 233 -8.58 -1.81 9.94
C SER A 233 -8.68 -0.78 11.08
N GLY A 234 -9.79 -0.04 11.12
CA GLY A 234 -10.09 0.96 12.16
C GLY A 234 -10.81 0.40 13.39
N ASN A 235 -10.47 -0.82 13.82
CA ASN A 235 -11.05 -1.45 15.03
C ASN A 235 -10.33 -0.96 16.31
N ASP A 236 -11.00 -0.95 17.46
CA ASP A 236 -10.35 -0.63 18.75
C ASP A 236 -9.12 -1.52 19.05
N PRO A 237 -7.99 -0.95 19.53
CA PRO A 237 -7.74 0.46 19.85
C PRO A 237 -7.22 1.34 18.69
N PHE A 238 -7.10 0.79 17.48
CA PHE A 238 -6.55 1.49 16.30
C PHE A 238 -7.48 2.56 15.75
N ASP A 239 -8.77 2.52 16.12
CA ASP A 239 -9.71 3.63 15.95
C ASP A 239 -9.26 4.92 16.64
N ARG A 240 -8.42 4.84 17.69
CA ARG A 240 -7.90 5.99 18.47
C ARG A 240 -6.44 6.33 18.20
N LEU A 241 -5.84 5.75 17.15
CA LEU A 241 -4.47 6.04 16.76
C LEU A 241 -4.30 7.53 16.41
N GLY A 242 -3.26 8.18 16.92
CA GLY A 242 -2.97 9.61 16.74
C GLY A 242 -3.84 10.57 17.56
N ALA A 243 -4.87 10.09 18.27
CA ALA A 243 -5.66 10.95 19.16
C ALA A 243 -4.93 11.27 20.48
N GLY A 244 -4.02 10.39 20.91
CA GLY A 244 -3.15 10.57 22.07
C GLY A 244 -1.69 10.80 21.68
N TYR A 245 -0.85 11.02 22.69
CA TYR A 245 0.59 11.10 22.50
C TYR A 245 1.13 9.77 21.96
N SER A 246 1.66 9.86 20.74
CA SER A 246 2.13 8.73 19.96
C SER A 246 3.38 9.13 19.18
N ALA A 247 4.20 8.14 18.85
CA ALA A 247 5.45 8.38 18.13
C ALA A 247 5.63 7.36 17.01
N ALA A 248 6.26 7.79 15.91
CA ALA A 248 6.57 6.92 14.79
C ALA A 248 8.01 7.12 14.28
N ASP A 249 8.62 6.02 13.87
CA ASP A 249 9.92 5.98 13.20
C ASP A 249 9.72 5.40 11.79
N ALA A 250 10.16 6.14 10.76
CA ALA A 250 10.29 5.67 9.39
C ALA A 250 11.70 5.15 9.15
N ILE A 251 11.83 3.86 8.87
CA ILE A 251 13.11 3.14 8.90
C ILE A 251 13.47 2.68 7.49
N ILE A 252 14.50 3.32 6.93
CA ILE A 252 15.04 2.99 5.60
C ILE A 252 15.67 1.59 5.68
N THR A 253 15.21 0.68 4.82
CA THR A 253 15.53 -0.74 4.80
C THR A 253 15.83 -1.16 3.35
N GLY A 254 16.79 -0.46 2.72
CA GLY A 254 16.99 -0.50 1.27
C GLY A 254 15.80 0.13 0.54
N HIS A 255 15.34 -0.50 -0.54
CA HIS A 255 14.11 -0.15 -1.27
C HIS A 255 12.81 -0.46 -0.50
N TYR A 256 12.92 -1.05 0.69
CA TYR A 256 11.80 -1.13 1.62
C TYR A 256 11.82 0.06 2.57
N LEU A 257 10.68 0.73 2.70
CA LEU A 257 10.42 1.67 3.79
C LEU A 257 9.56 0.97 4.85
N VAL A 258 10.04 0.91 6.09
CA VAL A 258 9.29 0.34 7.23
C VAL A 258 8.94 1.44 8.22
N VAL A 259 7.66 1.80 8.30
CA VAL A 259 7.14 2.77 9.29
C VAL A 259 6.59 2.00 10.48
N VAL A 260 7.03 2.33 11.68
CA VAL A 260 6.45 1.83 12.94
C VAL A 260 5.85 3.01 13.70
N TRP A 261 4.61 2.89 14.18
CA TRP A 261 3.90 3.92 14.94
C TRP A 261 3.27 3.29 16.18
N VAL A 262 3.54 3.84 17.37
CA VAL A 262 3.08 3.29 18.66
C VAL A 262 2.40 4.35 19.52
N GLN A 263 1.42 3.91 20.31
CA GLN A 263 0.64 4.75 21.24
C GLN A 263 0.21 3.94 22.48
N PRO A 264 0.20 4.52 23.69
CA PRO A 264 -0.44 3.92 24.87
C PRO A 264 -1.97 3.92 24.74
N ALA A 265 -2.64 2.84 25.15
CA ALA A 265 -4.08 2.66 25.04
C ALA A 265 -4.89 3.62 25.94
N ASP A 266 -4.26 4.18 26.97
CA ASP A 266 -4.79 5.18 27.91
C ASP A 266 -4.42 6.63 27.55
N SER A 267 -3.66 6.85 26.46
CA SER A 267 -3.25 8.20 26.05
C SER A 267 -4.40 8.94 25.37
N GLU A 268 -4.92 9.98 26.04
CA GLU A 268 -6.03 10.83 25.57
C GLU A 268 -5.60 12.22 25.05
N SER A 269 -4.32 12.56 25.11
CA SER A 269 -3.79 13.90 24.79
C SER A 269 -2.41 13.81 24.14
N VAL A 270 -2.19 14.59 23.07
CA VAL A 270 -0.89 14.70 22.36
C VAL A 270 0.17 15.47 23.15
N GLU A 271 -0.23 16.18 24.21
CA GLU A 271 0.63 16.93 25.10
C GLU A 271 1.23 16.07 26.24
N GLU A 272 0.59 14.96 26.58
CA GLU A 272 1.02 14.05 27.66
C GLU A 272 2.16 13.12 27.21
N ARG A 273 3.39 13.67 27.22
CA ARG A 273 4.58 12.96 26.74
C ARG A 273 5.01 11.83 27.67
N VAL A 274 5.06 10.62 27.14
CA VAL A 274 5.70 9.44 27.75
C VAL A 274 6.92 8.97 26.94
N SER A 275 7.72 8.05 27.48
CA SER A 275 8.85 7.46 26.73
C SER A 275 8.36 6.32 25.86
N LEU A 276 8.34 6.52 24.53
CA LEU A 276 7.96 5.50 23.54
C LEU A 276 9.18 4.80 22.90
N VAL A 277 10.39 5.01 23.43
CA VAL A 277 11.64 4.44 22.87
C VAL A 277 11.63 2.91 22.90
N ALA A 278 11.26 2.29 24.03
CA ALA A 278 11.22 0.83 24.14
C ALA A 278 10.15 0.20 23.22
N PRO A 279 8.90 0.70 23.17
CA PRO A 279 7.92 0.32 22.16
C PRO A 279 8.41 0.44 20.70
N LEU A 280 8.98 1.59 20.30
CA LEU A 280 9.48 1.80 18.94
C LEU A 280 10.60 0.82 18.57
N VAL A 281 11.61 0.67 19.44
CA VAL A 281 12.74 -0.25 19.22
C VAL A 281 12.26 -1.70 19.14
N THR A 282 11.29 -2.08 19.97
CA THR A 282 10.72 -3.43 19.97
C THR A 282 9.95 -3.71 18.69
N LEU A 283 9.03 -2.83 18.30
CA LEU A 283 8.22 -3.02 17.10
C LEU A 283 9.08 -2.92 15.81
N ALA A 284 10.18 -2.17 15.84
CA ALA A 284 11.17 -2.13 14.75
C ALA A 284 11.89 -3.47 14.50
N ASN A 285 11.75 -4.48 15.37
CA ASN A 285 12.14 -5.87 15.10
C ASN A 285 11.27 -6.54 14.03
N PHE A 286 10.14 -5.95 13.61
CA PHE A 286 9.38 -6.38 12.44
C PHE A 286 10.25 -6.54 11.18
N ARG A 287 11.38 -5.82 11.09
CA ARG A 287 12.37 -5.93 10.01
C ARG A 287 13.11 -7.28 9.95
N ASN A 288 12.90 -8.18 10.91
CA ASN A 288 13.54 -9.49 10.99
C ASN A 288 13.54 -10.34 9.70
N PRO A 289 12.47 -10.35 8.86
CA PRO A 289 12.49 -11.07 7.58
C PRO A 289 13.55 -10.52 6.59
N PHE A 290 13.80 -9.21 6.58
CA PHE A 290 14.76 -8.60 5.64
C PHE A 290 16.20 -9.03 5.90
N PHE A 291 16.59 -9.33 7.15
CA PHE A 291 17.91 -9.93 7.43
C PHE A 291 18.11 -11.30 6.75
N ARG A 292 17.03 -12.07 6.54
CA ARG A 292 17.09 -13.33 5.77
C ARG A 292 17.27 -13.02 4.28
N ARG A 293 16.53 -12.03 3.76
CA ARG A 293 16.66 -11.57 2.37
C ARG A 293 18.09 -11.12 2.02
N ILE A 294 18.77 -10.42 2.94
CA ILE A 294 20.19 -10.04 2.77
C ILE A 294 21.07 -11.27 2.51
N GLY A 295 20.89 -12.35 3.28
CA GLY A 295 21.67 -13.58 3.10
C GLY A 295 21.41 -14.28 1.76
N GLU A 296 20.20 -14.16 1.23
CA GLU A 296 19.79 -14.78 -0.04
C GLU A 296 20.20 -13.95 -1.26
N VAL A 297 20.24 -12.62 -1.16
CA VAL A 297 20.76 -11.71 -2.22
C VAL A 297 22.29 -11.67 -2.20
N GLY A 298 22.88 -11.42 -1.03
CA GLY A 298 24.34 -11.32 -0.86
C GLY A 298 25.10 -12.65 -0.97
N GLY A 299 24.40 -13.78 -0.88
CA GLY A 299 24.98 -15.12 -1.06
C GLY A 299 25.37 -15.47 -2.50
N GLY A 300 24.99 -14.64 -3.49
CA GLY A 300 25.14 -14.93 -4.93
C GLY A 300 26.58 -15.13 -5.44
N GLU A 301 27.59 -14.66 -4.73
CA GLU A 301 29.02 -14.82 -5.09
C GLU A 301 29.82 -15.68 -4.09
N GLY A 302 29.15 -16.35 -3.14
CA GLY A 302 29.76 -17.26 -2.17
C GLY A 302 29.85 -18.69 -2.69
N THR A 303 31.07 -19.22 -2.85
CA THR A 303 31.32 -20.62 -3.24
C THR A 303 30.65 -21.60 -2.27
N GLY A 304 29.89 -22.57 -2.81
CA GLY A 304 29.27 -23.61 -1.98
C GLY A 304 30.30 -24.49 -1.28
N THR A 305 30.09 -24.68 0.03
CA THR A 305 30.76 -25.71 0.84
C THR A 305 29.68 -26.57 1.50
N GLU A 306 29.64 -27.85 1.13
CA GLU A 306 28.89 -28.86 1.88
C GLU A 306 29.66 -29.23 3.16
N GLU A 307 29.26 -28.69 4.30
CA GLU A 307 29.55 -29.24 5.62
C GLU A 307 28.27 -29.11 6.47
N GLY A 308 27.83 -30.09 7.26
CA GLY A 308 28.44 -31.37 7.62
C GLY A 308 27.97 -31.73 9.02
N ALA A 309 27.25 -32.84 9.20
CA ALA A 309 26.68 -33.17 10.51
C ALA A 309 27.75 -33.74 11.48
N GLY A 310 27.87 -33.14 12.65
CA GLY A 310 28.64 -33.59 13.83
C GLY A 310 28.48 -32.52 14.92
N ASP A 311 27.66 -32.75 15.93
CA ASP A 311 28.01 -33.39 17.22
C ASP A 311 29.07 -32.61 18.02
N GLY A 312 28.74 -32.29 19.27
CA GLY A 312 29.29 -31.11 19.95
C GLY A 312 30.59 -31.32 20.73
N THR A 313 31.29 -30.22 20.98
CA THR A 313 32.30 -30.10 22.06
C THR A 313 32.39 -28.61 22.47
N GLU A 314 31.98 -28.34 23.71
CA GLU A 314 32.45 -27.33 24.66
C GLU A 314 32.99 -25.98 24.11
N GLU A 315 32.23 -24.89 24.33
CA GLU A 315 32.73 -23.51 24.20
C GLU A 315 33.75 -23.18 25.30
N GLU A 316 34.93 -22.70 24.91
CA GLU A 316 35.92 -22.09 25.80
C GLU A 316 35.63 -20.59 25.97
N LEU A 317 35.63 -20.09 27.21
CA LEU A 317 35.40 -18.67 27.50
C LEU A 317 36.47 -17.79 26.84
N VAL A 318 36.03 -16.70 26.21
CA VAL A 318 36.89 -15.54 25.89
C VAL A 318 36.53 -14.40 26.84
N GLU A 319 37.53 -13.87 27.54
CA GLU A 319 37.39 -12.88 28.61
C GLU A 319 37.06 -11.46 28.09
N ASP A 320 36.32 -10.70 28.90
CA ASP A 320 36.00 -9.28 28.66
C ASP A 320 37.26 -8.39 28.54
N PRO A 321 37.29 -7.43 27.59
CA PRO A 321 38.26 -6.33 27.62
C PRO A 321 37.87 -5.30 28.71
N PRO A 322 38.84 -4.68 29.40
CA PRO A 322 38.57 -3.83 30.57
C PRO A 322 37.99 -2.45 30.21
N LEU A 323 37.19 -1.92 31.13
CA LEU A 323 36.66 -0.56 31.16
C LEU A 323 37.80 0.48 31.24
N GLU A 324 37.82 1.45 30.34
CA GLU A 324 38.68 2.65 30.47
C GLU A 324 38.00 3.73 31.35
N GLU A 325 38.84 4.54 32.00
CA GLU A 325 38.53 5.23 33.26
C GLU A 325 37.73 6.55 33.12
N GLU A 326 37.08 6.94 34.22
CA GLU A 326 36.29 8.16 34.34
C GLU A 326 37.13 9.44 34.16
N ILE A 327 36.65 10.37 33.35
CA ILE A 327 37.28 11.69 33.17
C ILE A 327 36.81 12.63 34.30
N PRO A 328 37.71 13.19 35.14
CA PRO A 328 37.32 14.09 36.21
C PRO A 328 36.95 15.49 35.67
N ILE A 329 35.89 16.05 36.24
CA ILE A 329 35.40 17.41 35.93
C ILE A 329 36.24 18.41 36.73
N GLU A 330 37.12 19.18 36.08
CA GLU A 330 37.82 20.29 36.75
C GLU A 330 36.98 21.58 36.75
N GLU A 331 36.85 22.12 37.96
CA GLU A 331 36.07 23.31 38.34
C GLU A 331 36.76 24.60 37.85
N GLN A 332 36.22 25.25 36.81
CA GLN A 332 36.73 26.56 36.37
C GLN A 332 36.21 27.70 37.26
N VAL A 333 37.01 28.01 38.28
CA VAL A 333 36.82 29.16 39.18
C VAL A 333 37.17 30.47 38.47
N GLU A 334 36.25 31.45 38.52
CA GLU A 334 36.49 32.82 38.08
C GLU A 334 37.74 33.47 38.70
N GLN A 335 38.50 34.21 37.89
CA GLN A 335 39.37 35.27 38.42
C GLN A 335 39.21 36.58 37.62
N PRO A 336 39.36 37.74 38.27
CA PRO A 336 38.73 38.99 37.84
C PRO A 336 39.54 39.76 36.79
N VAL A 337 38.82 40.58 36.02
CA VAL A 337 39.39 41.61 35.14
C VAL A 337 39.72 42.85 35.99
N ASP A 338 41.01 43.22 36.04
CA ASP A 338 41.48 44.50 36.59
C ASP A 338 41.60 45.53 35.43
N PRO A 339 41.32 46.84 35.62
CA PRO A 339 40.98 47.72 34.51
C PRO A 339 42.13 48.62 34.02
N GLY A 340 42.16 48.83 32.69
CA GLY A 340 42.63 50.06 32.06
C GLY A 340 43.96 49.99 31.32
N GLU A 341 43.89 50.13 29.98
CA GLU A 341 44.50 51.23 29.21
C GLU A 341 43.67 51.47 27.93
#